data_AF-A0A3P6V668-F1
#
_entry.id   AF-A0A3P6V668-F1
#
_cell.length_a   1.000
_cell.length_b   1.000
_cell.length_c   1.000
_cell.angle_alpha   90.00
_cell.angle_beta   90.00
_cell.angle_gamma   90.00
#
_symmetry.space_group_name_H-M   'P 1'
#
loop_
_entity.id
_entity.type
_entity.pdbx_description
1 polymer ?
#
loop_
_entity_poly.entity_id
_entity_poly.type
_entity_poly.pdbx_seq_one_letter_code
_entity_poly.pdbx_strand_id
1 'polypeptide(L)'
;MDFPVELTVGYLPWKSMEDKDEVGRCKQLCRTDEYIKELFGGCPREYIAIMRLIDSIRYYSKPEYNKITELLRDALRNNDVSEYPYDWEKYLKPLKSAGRNEII
;
A
#
# COMPACT_ATOMS: atom_id res chain seq x y z
N MET A 1 1.96 -0.04 8.12
CA MET A 1 1.12 0.16 6.93
C MET A 1 1.40 1.49 6.25
N ASP A 2 2.51 2.15 6.60
CA ASP A 2 2.75 3.55 6.31
C ASP A 2 3.01 3.78 4.81
N PHE A 3 3.84 2.94 4.18
CA PHE A 3 4.18 3.07 2.76
C PHE A 3 2.99 2.83 1.80
N PRO A 4 2.18 1.76 1.94
CA PRO A 4 0.99 1.60 1.09
C PRO A 4 -0.01 2.75 1.21
N VAL A 5 -0.18 3.31 2.41
CA VAL A 5 -1.03 4.48 2.62
C VAL A 5 -0.46 5.69 1.90
N GLU A 6 0.83 6.00 2.09
CA GLU A 6 1.47 7.13 1.41
C GLU A 6 1.42 6.99 -0.12
N LEU A 7 1.55 5.78 -0.67
CA LEU A 7 1.42 5.54 -2.10
C LEU A 7 -0.01 5.83 -2.61
N THR A 8 -1.03 5.46 -1.83
CA THR A 8 -2.44 5.64 -2.21
C THR A 8 -2.92 7.08 -2.07
N VAL A 9 -2.57 7.77 -0.97
CA VAL A 9 -3.10 9.11 -0.65
C VAL A 9 -2.06 10.24 -0.77
N GLY A 10 -0.77 9.93 -0.90
CA GLY A 10 0.33 10.90 -1.04
C GLY A 10 0.76 11.57 0.28
N TYR A 11 0.12 11.24 1.39
CA TYR A 11 0.28 11.94 2.68
C TYR A 11 0.24 10.98 3.87
N LEU A 12 0.96 11.35 4.93
CA LEU A 12 0.89 10.72 6.25
C LEU A 12 0.69 11.80 7.32
N PRO A 13 -0.15 11.57 8.35
CA PRO A 13 -0.43 12.57 9.40
C PRO A 13 0.81 13.15 10.09
N TRP A 14 1.86 12.33 10.24
CA TRP A 14 3.12 12.72 10.89
C TRP A 14 4.22 13.18 9.92
N LYS A 15 3.91 13.43 8.64
CA LYS A 15 4.91 13.78 7.62
C LYS A 15 5.70 15.05 7.92
N SER A 16 5.10 16.00 8.63
CA SER A 16 5.72 17.28 9.01
C SER A 16 6.25 17.32 10.45
N MET A 17 6.14 16.22 11.20
CA MET A 17 6.62 16.15 12.59
C MET A 17 8.11 15.78 12.60
N GLU A 18 8.92 16.55 13.32
CA GLU A 18 10.37 16.30 13.46
C GLU A 18 10.70 15.49 14.72
N ASP A 19 9.91 15.65 15.78
CA ASP A 19 10.12 14.98 17.06
C ASP A 19 9.68 13.50 17.01
N LYS A 20 10.56 12.62 17.46
CA LYS A 20 10.32 11.17 17.40
C LYS A 20 9.20 10.71 18.33
N ASP A 21 9.07 11.33 19.49
CA ASP A 21 8.06 10.95 20.48
C ASP A 21 6.68 11.41 20.03
N GLU A 22 6.59 12.59 19.42
CA GLU A 22 5.38 13.08 18.77
C GLU A 22 4.95 12.19 17.61
N VAL A 23 5.87 11.80 16.72
CA VAL A 23 5.60 10.84 15.64
C VAL A 23 5.09 9.51 16.22
N GLY A 24 5.73 9.03 17.30
CA GLY A 24 5.32 7.81 18.00
C GLY A 24 3.89 7.88 18.53
N ARG A 25 3.53 8.97 19.21
CA ARG A 25 2.16 9.20 19.71
C ARG A 25 1.15 9.30 18.58
N CYS A 26 1.47 10.04 17.52
CA CYS A 26 0.59 10.17 16.35
C CYS A 26 0.31 8.81 15.70
N LYS A 27 1.37 7.99 15.51
CA LYS A 27 1.24 6.62 15.00
C LYS A 27 0.37 5.73 15.88
N GLN A 28 0.45 5.86 17.20
CA GLN A 28 -0.40 5.12 18.13
C GLN A 28 -1.86 5.57 18.07
N LEU A 29 -2.10 6.89 18.01
CA LEU A 29 -3.45 7.45 17.91
C LEU A 29 -4.15 7.00 16.63
N CYS A 30 -3.47 7.05 15.47
CA CYS A 30 -4.04 6.60 14.20
C CYS A 30 -4.42 5.10 14.16
N ARG A 31 -4.05 4.31 15.16
CA ARG A 31 -4.45 2.90 15.30
C ARG A 31 -5.72 2.70 16.13
N THR A 32 -6.25 3.74 16.75
CA THR A 32 -7.53 3.66 17.48
C THR A 32 -8.70 3.87 16.52
N ASP A 33 -9.85 3.26 16.81
CA ASP A 33 -11.02 3.32 15.93
C ASP A 33 -11.53 4.77 15.72
N GLU A 34 -11.27 5.67 16.66
CA GLU A 34 -11.64 7.09 16.57
C GLU A 34 -10.83 7.84 15.49
N TYR A 35 -9.52 7.59 15.41
CA TYR A 35 -8.61 8.30 14.51
C TYR A 35 -8.14 7.46 13.31
N ILE A 36 -8.64 6.23 13.15
CA ILE A 36 -8.24 5.35 12.05
C ILE A 36 -8.52 5.96 10.67
N LYS A 37 -9.52 6.85 10.59
CA LYS A 37 -9.88 7.59 9.37
C LYS A 37 -8.86 8.67 9.01
N GLU A 38 -8.10 9.20 9.97
CA GLU A 38 -7.03 10.18 9.69
C GLU A 38 -5.90 9.54 8.89
N LEU A 39 -5.69 8.23 9.07
CA LEU A 39 -4.65 7.49 8.34
C LEU A 39 -5.18 6.80 7.08
N PHE A 40 -6.40 6.25 7.12
CA PHE A 40 -6.97 5.49 6.00
C PHE A 40 -8.06 6.20 5.22
N GLY A 41 -8.24 7.51 5.44
CA GLY A 41 -9.16 8.32 4.64
C GLY A 41 -8.78 8.25 3.16
N GLY A 42 -9.67 7.71 2.32
CA GLY A 42 -9.40 7.51 0.89
C GLY A 42 -8.64 6.22 0.53
N CYS A 43 -8.30 5.37 1.51
CA CYS A 43 -7.71 4.05 1.26
C CYS A 43 -8.80 2.96 1.16
N PRO A 44 -8.50 1.82 0.49
CA PRO A 44 -9.35 0.63 0.55
C PRO A 44 -9.58 0.14 1.97
N ARG A 45 -10.79 -0.36 2.27
CA ARG A 45 -11.16 -0.82 3.62
C ARG A 45 -10.34 -2.01 4.10
N GLU A 46 -9.85 -2.81 3.17
CA GLU A 46 -8.99 -3.96 3.40
C GLU A 46 -7.68 -3.56 4.10
N TYR A 47 -7.19 -2.33 3.93
CA TYR A 47 -6.00 -1.85 4.61
C TYR A 47 -6.17 -1.82 6.13
N ILE A 48 -7.38 -1.51 6.63
CA ILE A 48 -7.69 -1.56 8.07
C ILE A 48 -7.62 -3.01 8.58
N ALA A 49 -8.13 -3.96 7.79
CA ALA A 49 -8.07 -5.38 8.13
C ALA A 49 -6.61 -5.88 8.16
N ILE A 50 -5.78 -5.46 7.20
CA ILE A 50 -4.35 -5.77 7.16
C ILE A 50 -3.64 -5.16 8.39
N MET A 51 -3.94 -3.91 8.75
CA MET A 51 -3.37 -3.30 9.96
C MET A 51 -3.71 -4.09 11.22
N ARG A 52 -4.98 -4.47 11.40
CA ARG A 52 -5.41 -5.28 12.55
C ARG A 52 -4.74 -6.65 12.59
N LEU A 53 -4.51 -7.27 11.42
CA LEU A 53 -3.72 -8.50 11.34
C LEU A 53 -2.29 -8.27 11.81
N ILE A 54 -1.61 -7.24 11.30
CA ILE A 54 -0.25 -6.90 11.69
C ILE A 54 -0.16 -6.64 13.20
N ASP A 55 -1.12 -5.90 13.77
CA ASP A 55 -1.12 -5.56 15.20
C ASP A 55 -1.38 -6.75 16.12
N SER A 56 -2.03 -7.80 15.61
CA SER A 56 -2.25 -9.05 16.35
C SER A 56 -1.01 -9.96 16.40
N ILE A 57 0.00 -9.72 15.56
CA ILE A 57 1.20 -10.56 15.46
C ILE A 57 2.13 -10.27 16.64
N ARG A 58 2.57 -11.35 17.30
CA ARG A 58 3.61 -11.29 18.33
C ARG A 58 4.99 -11.45 17.70
N TYR A 59 6.02 -11.00 18.40
CA TYR A 59 7.40 -11.05 17.92
C TYR A 59 7.86 -12.42 17.39
N TYR A 60 7.46 -13.52 18.05
CA TYR A 60 7.81 -14.89 17.64
C TYR A 60 6.77 -15.59 16.76
N SER A 61 5.65 -14.92 16.46
CA SER A 61 4.58 -15.49 15.63
C SER A 61 4.92 -15.35 14.15
N LYS A 62 4.60 -16.37 13.36
CA LYS A 62 4.70 -16.31 11.91
C LYS A 62 3.57 -15.42 11.34
N PRO A 63 3.87 -14.44 10.47
CA PRO A 63 2.84 -13.67 9.78
C PRO A 63 2.06 -14.52 8.76
N GLU A 64 0.74 -14.30 8.70
CA GLU A 64 -0.17 -14.92 7.74
C GLU A 64 -0.13 -14.20 6.38
N TYR A 65 0.99 -14.30 5.67
CA TYR A 65 1.21 -13.56 4.40
C TYR A 65 0.14 -13.85 3.34
N ASN A 66 -0.33 -15.10 3.23
CA ASN A 66 -1.38 -15.46 2.27
C ASN A 66 -2.65 -14.63 2.48
N LYS A 67 -3.05 -14.45 3.73
CA LYS A 67 -4.24 -13.65 4.09
C LYS A 67 -4.06 -12.18 3.75
N ILE A 68 -2.85 -11.64 3.94
CA ILE A 68 -2.52 -10.26 3.55
C ILE A 68 -2.63 -10.10 2.03
N THR A 69 -2.09 -11.06 1.25
CA THR A 69 -2.17 -11.04 -0.21
C THR A 69 -3.61 -11.16 -0.71
N GLU A 70 -4.43 -12.00 -0.10
CA GLU A 70 -5.86 -12.11 -0.42
C GLU A 70 -6.58 -10.78 -0.18
N LEU A 71 -6.36 -10.14 0.97
CA LEU A 71 -6.93 -8.82 1.26
C LEU A 71 -6.50 -7.74 0.25
N LEU A 72 -5.25 -7.77 -0.22
CA LEU A 72 -4.78 -6.84 -1.27
C LEU A 72 -5.47 -7.12 -2.61
N ARG A 73 -5.67 -8.39 -2.98
CA ARG A 73 -6.44 -8.75 -4.17
C ARG A 73 -7.91 -8.37 -4.05
N ASP A 74 -8.48 -8.48 -2.86
CA ASP A 74 -9.85 -8.06 -2.58
C ASP A 74 -9.99 -6.55 -2.73
N ALA A 75 -9.00 -5.77 -2.27
CA ALA A 75 -8.96 -4.33 -2.49
C ALA A 75 -8.97 -3.98 -3.99
N LEU A 76 -8.19 -4.69 -4.83
CA LEU A 76 -8.22 -4.48 -6.28
C LEU A 76 -9.61 -4.78 -6.86
N ARG A 77 -10.20 -5.94 -6.53
CA ARG A 77 -11.51 -6.34 -7.05
C ARG A 77 -12.63 -5.42 -6.60
N ASN A 78 -12.64 -5.00 -5.34
CA ASN A 78 -13.69 -4.16 -4.76
C ASN A 78 -13.63 -2.71 -5.24
N ASN A 79 -12.47 -2.25 -5.72
CA ASN A 79 -12.29 -0.91 -6.30
C ASN A 79 -12.25 -0.94 -7.85
N ASP A 80 -12.49 -2.10 -8.47
CA ASP A 80 -12.45 -2.29 -9.93
C ASP A 80 -11.13 -1.84 -10.58
N VAL A 81 -10.02 -2.13 -9.90
CA VAL A 81 -8.66 -1.77 -10.36
C VAL A 81 -7.94 -3.01 -10.87
N SER A 82 -7.33 -2.90 -12.04
CA SER A 82 -6.43 -3.93 -12.58
C SER A 82 -5.02 -3.77 -12.03
N GLU A 83 -4.34 -4.87 -11.74
CA GLU A 83 -2.96 -4.86 -11.23
C GLU A 83 -1.96 -4.32 -12.26
N TYR A 84 -2.24 -4.53 -13.55
CA TYR A 84 -1.40 -4.12 -14.67
C TYR A 84 -2.25 -3.37 -15.71
N PRO A 85 -1.64 -2.47 -16.51
CA PRO A 85 -0.24 -2.03 -16.45
C PRO A 85 0.04 -1.06 -15.31
N TYR A 86 1.27 -1.06 -14.79
CA TYR A 86 1.69 -0.11 -13.76
C TYR A 86 1.81 1.31 -14.33
N ASP A 87 1.75 2.33 -13.45
CA ASP A 87 1.77 3.73 -13.87
C ASP A 87 3.00 4.13 -14.68
N TRP A 88 4.17 3.57 -14.37
CA TRP A 88 5.41 3.84 -15.11
C TRP A 88 5.46 3.14 -16.47
N GLU A 89 4.71 2.06 -16.68
CA GLU A 89 4.69 1.30 -17.94
C GLU A 89 3.95 2.05 -19.04
N LYS A 90 3.06 2.98 -18.67
CA LYS A 90 2.34 3.86 -19.61
C LYS A 90 3.29 4.70 -20.47
N TYR A 91 4.51 4.93 -20.00
CA TYR A 91 5.53 5.72 -20.70
C TYR A 91 6.54 4.88 -21.48
N LEU A 92 6.50 3.56 -21.34
CA LEU A 92 7.34 2.65 -22.11
C LEU A 92 6.75 2.54 -23.52
N LYS A 93 7.30 3.34 -24.46
CA LYS A 93 7.03 3.10 -25.88
C LYS A 93 7.47 1.66 -26.20
N PRO A 94 6.69 0.88 -26.96
CA PRO A 94 7.15 -0.43 -27.38
C PRO A 94 8.50 -0.25 -28.06
N LEU A 95 9.52 -0.97 -27.58
CA LEU A 95 10.79 -1.11 -28.27
C LEU A 95 10.42 -1.53 -29.69
N LYS A 96 10.62 -0.66 -30.69
CA LYS A 96 10.48 -1.03 -32.09
C LYS A 96 11.31 -2.29 -32.24
N SER A 97 10.67 -3.40 -32.61
CA SER A 97 11.39 -4.60 -33.02
C SER A 97 12.40 -4.14 -34.07
N ALA A 98 13.67 -4.13 -33.70
CA ALA A 98 14.75 -3.98 -34.66
C ALA A 98 14.56 -5.17 -35.60
N GLY A 99 14.05 -4.88 -36.80
CA GLY A 99 13.91 -5.87 -37.85
C GLY A 99 15.27 -6.49 -38.08
N ARG A 100 15.46 -7.70 -37.55
CA ARG A 100 16.48 -8.62 -38.05
C ARG A 100 16.03 -9.05 -39.44
N ASN A 101 16.36 -8.24 -40.44
CA ASN A 101 16.47 -8.72 -41.81
C ASN A 101 17.93 -9.11 -42.01
N GLU A 102 18.23 -10.35 -41.68
CA GLU A 102 19.32 -11.08 -42.33
C GLU A 102 18.94 -11.33 -43.80
N ILE A 103 19.96 -11.62 -44.63
CA ILE A 103 19.97 -12.08 -46.05
C ILE A 103 19.48 -11.04 -47.10
N ILE A 104 20.29 -10.53 -48.04
CA ILE A 104 21.25 -11.13 -48.99
C ILE A 104 22.46 -10.21 -49.21
#